data_AF-A0A1I8GTP9-F1
#
_entry.id   AF-A0A1I8GTP9-F1
#
_cell.length_a   1.000
_cell.length_b   1.000
_cell.length_c   1.000
_cell.angle_alpha   90.00
_cell.angle_beta   90.00
_cell.angle_gamma   90.00
#
_symmetry.space_group_name_H-M   'P 1'
#
loop_
_entity.id
_entity.type
_entity.pdbx_description
1 polymer ?
#
loop_
_entity_poly.entity_id
_entity_poly.type
_entity_poly.pdbx_seq_one_letter_code
_entity_poly.pdbx_strand_id
1 'polypeptide(L)'
;MNEEANFIEDFCNSTFWNLTLAWDDPRGPLFTWCFEETVLRWLPCLWLAVCALPYAVYLKRQPRLRQLPKQRLNVVKILLVSVFIRVEFRKGIAACGVPFIFWLLSLLCDVEPLYSRLIMDREEEALFQDLLFARFGLQALSLVLNCYADVGRQALVDGKEPCPEIRSSFLARVTFFWMLRLLYRGYKVALEENHLFALNPRDSTDRHLPKFMAAWQRQWAAFKRR
;
A
#
# COMPACT_ATOMS: atom_id res chain seq x y z
N MET A 1 44.10 -7.64 -10.23
CA MET A 1 43.01 -6.64 -10.36
C MET A 1 41.86 -7.34 -11.08
N ASN A 2 40.71 -7.70 -10.51
CA ASN A 2 40.12 -7.54 -9.19
C ASN A 2 39.28 -8.80 -8.93
N GLU A 3 39.61 -9.57 -7.89
CA GLU A 3 38.82 -10.71 -7.40
C GLU A 3 37.90 -10.22 -6.27
N GLU A 4 37.01 -9.28 -6.58
CA GLU A 4 35.81 -9.07 -5.77
C GLU A 4 34.68 -9.80 -6.47
N ALA A 5 34.71 -11.13 -6.43
CA ALA A 5 33.53 -11.93 -6.74
C ALA A 5 32.47 -11.56 -5.71
N ASN A 6 31.48 -10.79 -6.15
CA ASN A 6 30.39 -10.40 -5.28
C ASN A 6 29.65 -11.69 -4.89
N PHE A 7 29.34 -11.88 -3.60
CA PHE A 7 28.55 -13.02 -3.11
C PHE A 7 27.28 -13.30 -3.95
N ILE A 8 26.70 -12.25 -4.53
CA ILE A 8 25.51 -12.32 -5.39
C ILE A 8 25.84 -12.93 -6.77
N GLU A 9 27.02 -12.65 -7.33
CA GLU A 9 27.47 -13.21 -8.60
C GLU A 9 27.76 -14.71 -8.47
N ASP A 10 28.36 -15.13 -7.35
CA ASP A 10 28.54 -16.54 -7.00
C ASP A 10 27.20 -17.26 -6.81
N PHE A 11 26.23 -16.60 -6.19
CA PHE A 11 24.88 -17.15 -5.98
C PHE A 11 24.14 -17.38 -7.31
N CYS A 12 24.24 -16.44 -8.25
CA CYS A 12 23.56 -16.50 -9.54
C CYS A 12 24.37 -17.21 -10.64
N ASN A 13 25.65 -17.52 -10.39
CA ASN A 13 26.62 -17.99 -11.38
C ASN A 13 26.59 -17.17 -12.68
N SER A 14 26.40 -15.86 -12.57
CA SER A 14 26.30 -14.91 -13.68
C SER A 14 26.61 -13.49 -13.20
N THR A 15 26.91 -12.59 -14.14
CA THR A 15 27.24 -11.19 -13.82
C THR A 15 26.04 -10.48 -13.23
N PHE A 16 26.24 -9.81 -12.08
CA PHE A 16 25.14 -9.16 -11.37
C PHE A 16 24.66 -7.90 -12.08
N TRP A 17 25.58 -7.07 -12.59
CA TRP A 17 25.24 -5.82 -13.24
C TRP A 17 26.14 -5.53 -14.44
N ASN A 18 25.56 -5.11 -15.57
CA ASN A 18 26.31 -4.77 -16.77
C ASN A 18 25.82 -3.43 -17.37
N LEU A 19 26.68 -2.40 -17.33
CA LEU A 19 26.36 -1.05 -17.81
C LEU A 19 26.12 -0.99 -19.31
N THR A 20 26.89 -1.74 -20.09
CA THR A 20 26.77 -1.75 -21.56
C THR A 20 25.44 -2.35 -22.00
N LEU A 21 24.93 -3.34 -21.26
CA LEU A 21 23.62 -3.93 -21.50
C LEU A 21 22.47 -3.01 -21.08
N ALA A 22 22.65 -2.28 -19.97
CA ALA A 22 21.62 -1.40 -19.41
C ALA A 22 21.49 -0.04 -20.13
N TRP A 23 22.57 0.48 -20.74
CA TRP A 23 22.58 1.83 -21.30
C TRP A 23 23.06 1.93 -22.75
N ASP A 24 23.87 0.99 -23.24
CA ASP A 24 24.49 1.08 -24.57
C ASP A 24 23.80 0.18 -25.63
N ASP A 25 22.84 -0.69 -25.26
CA ASP A 25 22.14 -1.52 -26.25
C ASP A 25 21.10 -0.68 -27.03
N PRO A 26 21.16 -0.65 -28.38
CA PRO A 26 20.22 0.11 -29.21
C PRO A 26 18.77 -0.38 -29.12
N ARG A 27 18.52 -1.56 -28.58
CA ARG A 27 17.18 -2.12 -28.39
C ARG A 27 16.50 -1.65 -27.11
N GLY A 28 17.22 -0.97 -26.20
CA GLY A 28 16.73 -0.41 -24.93
C GLY A 28 17.45 -0.99 -23.71
N PRO A 29 17.11 -0.52 -22.48
CA PRO A 29 17.74 -1.01 -21.27
C PRO A 29 17.37 -2.49 -21.06
N LEU A 30 18.39 -3.34 -20.92
CA LEU A 30 18.24 -4.75 -20.60
C LEU A 30 19.02 -5.03 -19.32
N PHE A 31 18.34 -5.57 -18.30
CA PHE A 31 18.99 -6.06 -17.09
C PHE A 31 19.53 -7.49 -17.23
N THR A 32 20.49 -7.84 -16.37
CA THR A 32 21.04 -9.19 -16.30
C THR A 32 20.05 -10.14 -15.62
N TRP A 33 20.12 -11.43 -15.99
CA TRP A 33 19.26 -12.46 -15.40
C TRP A 33 19.36 -12.52 -13.86
N CYS A 34 20.57 -12.37 -13.31
CA CYS A 34 20.77 -12.36 -11.86
C CYS A 34 20.04 -11.18 -11.19
N PHE A 35 20.06 -10.00 -11.80
CA PHE A 35 19.41 -8.81 -11.26
C PHE A 35 17.88 -8.95 -11.25
N GLU A 36 17.32 -9.54 -12.31
CA GLU A 36 15.88 -9.79 -12.41
C GLU A 36 15.38 -10.77 -11.34
N GLU A 37 16.08 -11.88 -11.15
CA GLU A 37 15.64 -12.96 -10.24
C GLU A 37 15.93 -12.67 -8.77
N THR A 38 16.82 -11.71 -8.48
CA THR A 38 17.14 -11.28 -7.11
C THR A 38 16.45 -9.97 -6.76
N VAL A 39 16.97 -8.82 -7.20
CA VAL A 39 16.53 -7.51 -6.72
C VAL A 39 15.07 -7.25 -7.10
N LEU A 40 14.69 -7.44 -8.36
CA LEU A 40 13.34 -7.13 -8.84
C LEU A 40 12.27 -8.03 -8.20
N ARG A 41 12.57 -9.32 -8.01
CA ARG A 41 11.64 -10.25 -7.36
C ARG A 41 11.53 -10.07 -5.86
N TRP A 42 12.63 -9.71 -5.18
CA TRP A 42 12.65 -9.60 -3.72
C TRP A 42 12.19 -8.24 -3.21
N LEU A 43 12.24 -7.18 -4.01
CA LEU A 43 11.87 -5.83 -3.59
C LEU A 43 10.41 -5.72 -3.10
N PRO A 44 9.38 -6.27 -3.81
CA PRO A 44 8.02 -6.29 -3.29
C PRO A 44 7.86 -7.13 -2.01
N CYS A 45 8.62 -8.22 -1.89
CA CYS A 45 8.62 -9.09 -0.71
C CYS A 45 9.24 -8.39 0.52
N LEU A 46 10.32 -7.65 0.32
CA LEU A 46 10.97 -6.84 1.35
C LEU A 46 10.01 -5.75 1.85
N TRP A 47 9.29 -5.08 0.95
CA TRP A 47 8.26 -4.10 1.32
C TRP A 47 7.20 -4.71 2.24
N LEU A 48 6.70 -5.90 1.92
CA LEU A 48 5.74 -6.61 2.76
C LEU A 48 6.34 -6.97 4.13
N ALA A 49 7.59 -7.45 4.18
CA ALA A 49 8.27 -7.79 5.42
C ALA A 49 8.43 -6.55 6.33
N VAL A 50 8.83 -5.41 5.76
CA VAL A 50 8.98 -4.14 6.48
C VAL A 50 7.62 -3.66 7.02
N CYS A 51 6.54 -3.79 6.25
CA CYS A 51 5.20 -3.40 6.67
C CYS A 51 4.59 -4.37 7.71
N ALA A 52 5.00 -5.64 7.74
CA ALA A 52 4.44 -6.64 8.63
C ALA A 52 4.78 -6.37 10.11
N LEU A 53 5.99 -5.86 10.39
CA LEU A 53 6.45 -5.55 11.76
C LEU A 53 5.62 -4.45 12.46
N PRO A 54 5.43 -3.24 11.89
CA PRO A 54 4.60 -2.21 12.51
C PRO A 54 3.14 -2.62 12.60
N TYR A 55 2.62 -3.39 11.63
CA TYR A 55 1.27 -3.94 11.70
C TYR A 55 1.12 -4.93 12.86
N ALA A 56 2.10 -5.82 13.07
CA ALA A 56 2.11 -6.74 14.20
C ALA A 56 2.19 -6.00 15.55
N VAL A 57 2.96 -4.92 15.63
CA VAL A 57 3.04 -4.06 16.83
C VAL A 57 1.71 -3.33 17.07
N TYR A 58 1.09 -2.78 16.02
CA TYR A 58 -0.23 -2.15 16.10
C TYR A 58 -1.29 -3.12 16.62
N LEU A 59 -1.33 -4.35 16.10
CA LEU A 59 -2.23 -5.40 16.58
C LEU A 59 -1.95 -5.81 18.03
N LYS A 60 -0.68 -5.87 18.46
CA LYS A 60 -0.33 -6.13 19.88
C LYS A 60 -0.78 -5.02 20.82
N ARG A 61 -0.83 -3.77 20.35
CA ARG A 61 -1.28 -2.60 21.13
C ARG A 61 -2.80 -2.49 21.24
N GLN A 62 -3.56 -3.28 20.50
CA GLN A 62 -5.02 -3.36 20.60
C GLN A 62 -5.43 -4.31 21.75
N PRO A 63 -5.86 -3.79 22.91
CA PRO A 63 -6.17 -4.62 24.09
C PRO A 63 -7.34 -5.60 23.83
N ARG A 64 -8.25 -5.26 22.91
CA ARG A 64 -9.40 -6.09 22.52
C ARG A 64 -8.99 -7.42 21.84
N LEU A 65 -7.83 -7.46 21.17
CA LEU A 65 -7.36 -8.66 20.45
C LEU A 65 -6.46 -9.57 21.29
N ARG A 66 -6.09 -9.13 22.50
CA ARG A 66 -5.15 -9.80 23.42
C ARG A 66 -5.74 -11.04 24.12
N GLN A 67 -7.06 -11.21 24.09
CA GLN A 67 -7.78 -12.27 24.82
C GLN A 67 -7.89 -13.62 24.07
N LEU A 68 -7.22 -13.80 22.94
CA LEU A 68 -7.39 -15.00 22.09
C LEU A 68 -6.24 -16.02 22.29
N PRO A 69 -6.54 -17.32 22.52
CA PRO A 69 -5.55 -18.36 22.87
C PRO A 69 -4.63 -18.74 21.69
N LYS A 70 -3.37 -19.12 21.98
CA LYS A 70 -2.21 -18.82 21.09
C LYS A 70 -1.57 -19.93 20.22
N GLN A 71 -1.97 -21.21 20.23
CA GLN A 71 -1.10 -22.25 19.62
C GLN A 71 -1.61 -22.93 18.32
N ARG A 72 -2.90 -23.23 18.15
CA ARG A 72 -3.46 -23.70 16.84
C ARG A 72 -4.50 -22.76 16.24
N LEU A 73 -5.10 -21.95 17.10
CA LEU A 73 -6.05 -20.91 16.72
C LEU A 73 -5.37 -19.73 16.01
N ASN A 74 -4.04 -19.59 16.03
CA ASN A 74 -3.34 -18.45 15.43
C ASN A 74 -3.18 -18.56 13.91
N VAL A 75 -2.91 -19.75 13.36
CA VAL A 75 -2.88 -19.96 11.91
C VAL A 75 -4.29 -19.90 11.35
N VAL A 76 -5.23 -20.56 12.03
CA VAL A 76 -6.66 -20.48 11.71
C VAL A 76 -7.18 -19.06 11.86
N LYS A 77 -6.72 -18.26 12.84
CA LYS A 77 -7.00 -16.81 12.94
C LYS A 77 -6.31 -16.00 11.88
N ILE A 78 -5.06 -16.27 11.50
CA ILE A 78 -4.39 -15.50 10.45
C ILE A 78 -5.10 -15.74 9.13
N LEU A 79 -5.56 -16.97 8.88
CA LEU A 79 -6.43 -17.31 7.76
C LEU A 79 -7.85 -16.72 7.92
N LEU A 80 -8.45 -16.79 9.10
CA LEU A 80 -9.78 -16.21 9.34
C LEU A 80 -9.74 -14.69 9.32
N VAL A 81 -8.66 -14.06 9.75
CA VAL A 81 -8.39 -12.62 9.73
C VAL A 81 -7.99 -12.21 8.34
N SER A 82 -7.26 -13.00 7.56
CA SER A 82 -7.03 -12.68 6.15
C SER A 82 -8.33 -12.83 5.35
N VAL A 83 -9.15 -13.85 5.63
CA VAL A 83 -10.50 -14.02 5.07
C VAL A 83 -11.46 -12.95 5.60
N PHE A 84 -11.42 -12.58 6.88
CA PHE A 84 -12.21 -11.49 7.45
C PHE A 84 -11.78 -10.16 6.89
N ILE A 85 -10.48 -9.92 6.75
CA ILE A 85 -9.92 -8.74 6.08
C ILE A 85 -10.39 -8.75 4.63
N ARG A 86 -10.40 -9.89 3.93
CA ARG A 86 -10.96 -10.01 2.56
C ARG A 86 -12.49 -9.81 2.50
N VAL A 87 -13.23 -10.22 3.52
CA VAL A 87 -14.69 -10.10 3.64
C VAL A 87 -15.11 -8.71 4.15
N GLU A 88 -14.33 -8.09 5.02
CA GLU A 88 -14.42 -6.70 5.47
C GLU A 88 -13.96 -5.74 4.37
N PHE A 89 -13.00 -6.15 3.53
CA PHE A 89 -12.68 -5.45 2.28
C PHE A 89 -13.83 -5.54 1.28
N ARG A 90 -14.53 -6.68 1.17
CA ARG A 90 -15.82 -6.75 0.45
C ARG A 90 -16.94 -5.91 1.08
N LYS A 91 -16.76 -5.39 2.31
CA LYS A 91 -17.68 -4.46 2.99
C LYS A 91 -17.22 -3.00 2.92
N GLY A 92 -16.24 -2.67 2.07
CA GLY A 92 -15.99 -1.30 1.64
C GLY A 92 -15.25 -0.41 2.64
N ILE A 93 -14.24 -0.94 3.33
CA ILE A 93 -13.26 -0.10 4.03
C ILE A 93 -12.14 0.22 3.06
N ALA A 94 -12.01 1.52 2.74
CA ALA A 94 -11.11 2.12 1.77
C ALA A 94 -9.74 1.41 1.64
N ALA A 95 -9.36 1.10 0.39
CA ALA A 95 -8.12 0.43 0.01
C ALA A 95 -6.94 0.84 0.89
N CYS A 96 -6.37 -0.12 1.62
CA CYS A 96 -5.18 0.13 2.41
C CYS A 96 -4.00 0.39 1.47
N GLY A 97 -3.10 1.31 1.84
CA GLY A 97 -1.96 1.67 0.99
C GLY A 97 -0.97 0.52 0.78
N VAL A 98 -0.98 -0.50 1.64
CA VAL A 98 0.01 -1.59 1.60
C VAL A 98 -0.15 -2.48 0.35
N PRO A 99 -1.33 -3.03 0.01
CA PRO A 99 -1.58 -3.70 -1.27
C PRO A 99 -1.35 -2.80 -2.48
N PHE A 100 -1.76 -1.53 -2.41
CA PHE A 100 -1.55 -0.59 -3.52
C PHE A 100 -0.05 -0.45 -3.85
N ILE A 101 0.78 -0.17 -2.83
CA ILE A 101 2.23 -0.04 -3.00
C ILE A 101 2.86 -1.37 -3.41
N PHE A 102 2.40 -2.50 -2.86
CA PHE A 102 2.88 -3.82 -3.26
C PHE A 102 2.64 -4.09 -4.75
N TRP A 103 1.40 -3.95 -5.23
CA TRP A 103 1.09 -4.17 -6.64
C TRP A 103 1.76 -3.17 -7.55
N LEU A 104 1.93 -1.92 -7.12
CA LEU A 104 2.67 -0.90 -7.87
C LEU A 104 4.14 -1.29 -8.03
N LEU A 105 4.82 -1.66 -6.94
CA LEU A 105 6.22 -2.09 -6.97
C LEU A 105 6.37 -3.38 -7.79
N SER A 106 5.48 -4.36 -7.59
CA SER A 106 5.49 -5.59 -8.40
C SER A 106 5.29 -5.31 -9.88
N LEU A 107 4.36 -4.41 -10.25
CA LEU A 107 4.14 -4.05 -11.65
C LEU A 107 5.39 -3.41 -12.25
N LEU A 108 5.98 -2.43 -11.55
CA LEU A 108 7.20 -1.73 -12.00
C LEU A 108 8.39 -2.70 -12.15
N CYS A 109 8.55 -3.64 -11.21
CA CYS A 109 9.59 -4.66 -11.29
C CYS A 109 9.33 -5.71 -12.38
N ASP A 110 8.08 -6.04 -12.67
CA ASP A 110 7.71 -7.01 -13.73
C ASP A 110 7.65 -6.36 -15.14
N VAL A 111 7.82 -5.03 -15.28
CA VAL A 111 7.96 -4.37 -16.60
C VAL A 111 9.22 -4.85 -17.32
N GLU A 112 10.35 -4.94 -16.61
CA GLU A 112 11.62 -5.30 -17.26
C GLU A 112 11.58 -6.71 -17.87
N PRO A 113 11.21 -7.78 -17.13
CA PRO A 113 11.23 -9.13 -17.68
C PRO A 113 10.17 -9.33 -18.78
N LEU A 114 9.17 -8.45 -18.87
CA LEU A 114 8.22 -8.41 -19.98
C LEU A 114 8.86 -7.80 -21.23
N TYR A 115 9.56 -6.68 -21.07
CA TYR A 115 10.24 -5.96 -22.13
C TYR A 115 11.37 -6.78 -22.76
N SER A 116 12.25 -7.34 -21.92
CA SER A 116 13.38 -8.18 -22.33
C SER A 116 12.91 -9.38 -23.16
N ARG A 117 11.83 -10.06 -22.73
CA ARG A 117 11.26 -11.21 -23.46
C ARG A 117 10.54 -10.84 -24.75
N LEU A 118 9.95 -9.64 -24.84
CA LEU A 118 9.29 -9.16 -26.06
C LEU A 118 10.31 -8.87 -27.17
N ILE A 119 11.50 -8.36 -26.81
CA ILE A 119 12.53 -7.93 -27.77
C ILE A 119 13.46 -9.06 -28.18
N MET A 120 13.75 -9.98 -27.26
CA MET A 120 14.72 -11.04 -27.50
C MET A 120 14.19 -12.17 -28.41
N ASP A 121 12.98 -12.02 -28.97
CA ASP A 121 12.30 -12.93 -29.92
C ASP A 121 12.64 -14.41 -29.66
N ARG A 122 12.57 -14.77 -28.38
CA ARG A 122 12.95 -16.10 -27.94
C ARG A 122 11.75 -16.98 -28.27
N GLU A 123 11.98 -18.03 -29.07
CA GLU A 123 11.03 -19.15 -29.24
C GLU A 123 10.86 -19.86 -27.88
N GLU A 124 10.18 -19.22 -26.94
CA GLU A 124 9.67 -19.87 -25.76
C GLU A 124 8.32 -20.51 -26.10
N GLU A 125 7.93 -21.50 -25.29
CA GLU A 125 6.64 -22.14 -25.47
C GLU A 125 5.52 -21.10 -25.40
N ALA A 126 4.63 -21.08 -26.41
CA ALA A 126 3.53 -20.12 -26.49
C ALA A 126 2.71 -20.02 -25.19
N LEU A 127 2.58 -21.15 -24.47
CA LEU A 127 1.92 -21.22 -23.17
C LEU A 127 2.60 -20.33 -22.11
N PHE A 128 3.93 -20.32 -22.04
CA PHE A 128 4.67 -19.52 -21.06
C PHE A 128 4.50 -18.03 -21.32
N GLN A 129 4.57 -17.61 -22.59
CA GLN A 129 4.36 -16.24 -23.01
C GLN A 129 2.94 -15.76 -22.71
N ASP A 130 1.91 -16.58 -23.00
CA ASP A 130 0.52 -16.28 -22.67
C ASP A 130 0.31 -16.14 -21.15
N LEU A 131 0.93 -17.00 -20.35
CA LEU A 131 0.89 -16.91 -18.89
C LEU A 131 1.55 -15.64 -18.35
N LEU A 132 2.66 -15.19 -18.94
CA LEU A 132 3.32 -13.96 -18.56
C LEU A 132 2.43 -12.74 -18.82
N PHE A 133 1.83 -12.65 -20.00
CA PHE A 133 0.89 -11.56 -20.33
C PHE A 133 -0.35 -11.59 -19.43
N ALA A 134 -0.92 -12.78 -19.18
CA ALA A 134 -2.06 -12.95 -18.29
C ALA A 134 -1.72 -12.52 -16.85
N ARG A 135 -0.54 -12.89 -16.35
CA ARG A 135 -0.04 -12.47 -15.04
C ARG A 135 0.11 -10.95 -14.95
N PHE A 136 0.77 -10.33 -15.92
CA PHE A 136 0.97 -8.88 -15.97
C PHE A 136 -0.37 -8.14 -16.05
N GLY A 137 -1.29 -8.61 -16.90
CA GLY A 137 -2.64 -8.08 -17.01
C GLY A 137 -3.43 -8.19 -15.70
N LEU A 138 -3.32 -9.32 -14.99
CA LEU A 138 -3.96 -9.51 -13.70
C LEU A 138 -3.38 -8.60 -12.61
N GLN A 139 -2.06 -8.35 -12.62
CA GLN A 139 -1.41 -7.42 -11.71
C GLN A 139 -1.85 -5.98 -11.97
N ALA A 140 -1.88 -5.55 -13.24
CA ALA A 140 -2.36 -4.23 -13.64
C ALA A 140 -3.83 -4.05 -13.27
N LEU A 141 -4.67 -5.04 -13.54
CA LEU A 141 -6.08 -5.04 -13.13
C LEU A 141 -6.21 -4.94 -11.61
N SER A 142 -5.42 -5.70 -10.86
CA SER A 142 -5.41 -5.65 -9.39
C SER A 142 -5.02 -4.25 -8.89
N LEU A 143 -4.02 -3.61 -9.49
CA LEU A 143 -3.64 -2.24 -9.16
C LEU A 143 -4.78 -1.25 -9.44
N VAL A 144 -5.40 -1.35 -10.62
CA VAL A 144 -6.54 -0.50 -11.01
C VAL A 144 -7.71 -0.68 -10.04
N LEU A 145 -8.05 -1.92 -9.67
CA LEU A 145 -9.11 -2.19 -8.70
C LEU A 145 -8.79 -1.59 -7.33
N ASN A 146 -7.51 -1.58 -6.91
CA ASN A 146 -7.09 -0.94 -5.66
C ASN A 146 -7.09 0.61 -5.73
N CYS A 147 -7.10 1.21 -6.93
CA CYS A 147 -7.26 2.66 -7.11
C CYS A 147 -8.70 3.13 -6.88
N TYR A 148 -9.67 2.26 -7.15
CA TYR A 148 -11.08 2.56 -6.90
C TYR A 148 -11.41 2.30 -5.43
N ALA A 149 -12.01 3.28 -4.78
CA ALA A 149 -12.56 3.08 -3.45
C ALA A 149 -13.92 2.40 -3.56
N ASP A 150 -14.12 1.33 -2.79
CA ASP A 150 -15.45 0.76 -2.58
C ASP A 150 -16.33 1.78 -1.87
N VAL A 151 -17.35 2.25 -2.58
CA VAL A 151 -18.29 3.26 -2.07
C VAL A 151 -19.34 2.56 -1.20
N GLY A 152 -19.07 2.47 0.10
CA GLY A 152 -20.09 2.12 1.10
C GLY A 152 -21.05 3.29 1.38
N ARG A 153 -22.35 3.01 1.58
CA ARG A 153 -23.31 4.00 2.07
C ARG A 153 -22.99 4.31 3.54
N GLN A 154 -22.74 5.57 3.85
CA GLN A 154 -22.41 6.02 5.20
C GLN A 154 -23.52 6.92 5.72
N ALA A 155 -23.85 6.77 7.00
CA ALA A 155 -24.82 7.62 7.67
C ALA A 155 -24.28 9.07 7.79
N LEU A 156 -25.20 10.03 7.80
CA LEU A 156 -24.88 11.44 8.04
C LEU A 156 -24.26 11.60 9.44
N VAL A 157 -23.24 12.45 9.55
CA VAL A 157 -22.58 12.79 10.81
C VAL A 157 -23.00 14.22 11.13
N ASP A 158 -23.66 14.42 12.27
CA ASP A 158 -24.19 15.72 12.70
C ASP A 158 -25.10 16.40 11.66
N GLY A 159 -25.88 15.60 10.92
CA GLY A 159 -26.78 16.08 9.87
C GLY A 159 -26.08 16.52 8.57
N LYS A 160 -24.74 16.48 8.51
CA LYS A 160 -23.94 16.80 7.31
C LYS A 160 -23.34 15.54 6.67
N GLU A 161 -22.98 15.65 5.40
CA GLU A 161 -22.25 14.57 4.71
C GLU A 161 -20.85 14.39 5.32
N PRO A 162 -20.39 13.15 5.58
CA PRO A 162 -19.07 12.90 6.13
C PRO A 162 -17.95 13.31 5.16
N CYS A 163 -16.79 13.70 5.71
CA CYS A 163 -15.62 14.07 4.93
C CYS A 163 -15.25 12.98 3.89
N PRO A 164 -15.19 13.31 2.59
CA PRO A 164 -14.86 12.35 1.53
C PRO A 164 -13.47 11.71 1.66
N GLU A 165 -12.54 12.35 2.39
CA GLU A 165 -11.19 11.81 2.67
C GLU A 165 -11.23 10.43 3.36
N ILE A 166 -12.22 10.20 4.21
CA ILE A 166 -12.35 8.94 4.97
C ILE A 166 -12.66 7.78 4.01
N ARG A 167 -13.46 8.06 2.96
CA ARG A 167 -13.86 7.11 1.91
C ARG A 167 -12.89 7.07 0.73
N SER A 168 -12.11 8.12 0.51
CA SER A 168 -11.26 8.23 -0.67
C SER A 168 -10.26 7.07 -0.72
N SER A 169 -9.97 6.58 -1.92
CA SER A 169 -8.95 5.56 -2.12
C SER A 169 -7.61 6.07 -1.62
N PHE A 170 -6.67 5.16 -1.35
CA PHE A 170 -5.33 5.53 -0.90
C PHE A 170 -4.70 6.58 -1.83
N LEU A 171 -4.78 6.36 -3.15
CA LEU A 171 -4.27 7.29 -4.15
C LEU A 171 -4.95 8.66 -4.02
N ALA A 172 -6.28 8.69 -4.00
CA ALA A 172 -7.04 9.94 -3.90
C ALA A 172 -6.78 10.69 -2.58
N ARG A 173 -6.42 9.98 -1.51
CA ARG A 173 -5.99 10.59 -0.24
C ARG A 173 -4.61 11.23 -0.35
N VAL A 174 -3.65 10.57 -0.99
CA VAL A 174 -2.28 11.09 -1.21
C VAL A 174 -2.27 12.27 -2.18
N THR A 175 -3.06 12.19 -3.26
CA THR A 175 -3.13 13.25 -4.28
C THR A 175 -4.12 14.36 -3.93
N PHE A 176 -4.76 14.29 -2.75
CA PHE A 176 -5.85 15.18 -2.32
C PHE A 176 -6.99 15.32 -3.35
N PHE A 177 -7.16 14.31 -4.22
CA PHE A 177 -8.15 14.34 -5.30
C PHE A 177 -9.59 14.43 -4.76
N TRP A 178 -9.82 13.92 -3.55
CA TRP A 178 -11.11 14.01 -2.86
C TRP A 178 -11.57 15.46 -2.63
N MET A 179 -10.64 16.41 -2.52
CA MET A 179 -10.92 17.82 -2.27
C MET A 179 -11.27 18.59 -3.56
N LEU A 180 -10.92 18.08 -4.74
CA LEU A 180 -11.12 18.79 -6.01
C LEU A 180 -12.57 19.17 -6.27
N ARG A 181 -13.53 18.36 -5.82
CA ARG A 181 -14.96 18.68 -5.94
C ARG A 181 -15.33 19.94 -5.17
N LEU A 182 -14.78 20.12 -3.97
CA LEU A 182 -14.98 21.30 -3.13
C LEU A 182 -14.26 22.51 -3.74
N LEU A 183 -13.03 22.31 -4.22
CA LEU A 183 -12.22 23.36 -4.85
C LEU A 183 -12.88 23.91 -6.12
N TYR A 184 -13.37 23.02 -6.99
CA TYR A 184 -14.10 23.40 -8.20
C TYR A 184 -15.40 24.15 -7.87
N ARG A 185 -16.11 23.77 -6.81
CA ARG A 185 -17.31 24.48 -6.37
C ARG A 185 -16.99 25.88 -5.87
N GLY A 186 -15.89 26.03 -5.12
CA GLY A 186 -15.41 27.34 -4.66
C GLY A 186 -14.93 28.27 -5.75
N TYR A 187 -14.48 27.70 -6.87
CA TYR A 187 -14.19 28.48 -8.07
C TYR A 187 -15.48 29.03 -8.74
N LYS A 188 -16.61 28.32 -8.64
CA LYS A 188 -17.88 28.71 -9.26
C LYS A 188 -18.78 29.56 -8.37
N VAL A 189 -18.77 29.34 -7.05
CA VAL A 189 -19.68 29.97 -6.08
C VAL A 189 -18.93 30.21 -4.77
N ALA A 190 -19.22 31.32 -4.07
CA ALA A 190 -18.68 31.57 -2.73
C ALA A 190 -19.08 30.44 -1.76
N LEU A 191 -18.12 29.91 -1.01
CA LEU A 191 -18.38 28.82 -0.06
C LEU A 191 -19.13 29.33 1.17
N GLU A 192 -20.11 28.54 1.60
CA GLU A 192 -20.91 28.72 2.80
C GLU A 192 -20.74 27.49 3.71
N GLU A 193 -21.13 27.58 4.97
CA GLU A 193 -20.92 26.52 5.98
C GLU A 193 -21.70 25.22 5.69
N ASN A 194 -22.82 25.34 4.98
CA ASN A 194 -23.65 24.24 4.49
C ASN A 194 -22.96 23.41 3.38
N HIS A 195 -22.01 24.01 2.64
CA HIS A 195 -21.25 23.37 1.57
C HIS A 195 -20.04 22.59 2.09
N LEU A 196 -19.66 22.81 3.35
CA LEU A 196 -18.54 22.12 3.99
C LEU A 196 -18.98 20.76 4.53
N PHE A 197 -18.08 19.78 4.41
CA PHE A 197 -18.29 18.44 4.96
C PHE A 197 -18.20 18.43 6.48
N ALA A 198 -18.80 17.41 7.11
CA ALA A 198 -18.63 17.15 8.53
C ALA A 198 -17.15 16.91 8.85
N LEU A 199 -16.72 17.39 10.03
CA LEU A 199 -15.35 17.25 10.49
C LEU A 199 -14.98 15.77 10.62
N ASN A 200 -13.73 15.45 10.27
CA ASN A 200 -13.22 14.10 10.42
C ASN A 200 -13.23 13.69 11.91
N PRO A 201 -13.80 12.53 12.29
CA PRO A 201 -13.81 12.06 13.68
C PRO A 201 -12.43 11.85 14.30
N ARG A 202 -11.38 11.75 13.47
CA ARG A 202 -9.98 11.75 13.95
C ARG A 202 -9.58 13.11 14.53
N ASP A 203 -10.15 14.19 14.00
CA ASP A 203 -9.74 15.58 14.26
C ASP A 203 -10.76 16.33 15.13
N SER A 204 -11.89 15.69 15.46
CA SER A 204 -12.88 16.23 16.38
C SER A 204 -12.32 16.44 17.80
N THR A 205 -12.68 17.59 18.37
CA THR A 205 -12.42 17.96 19.75
C THR A 205 -12.91 16.90 20.74
N ASP A 206 -14.03 16.23 20.46
CA ASP A 206 -14.59 15.20 21.34
C ASP A 206 -13.62 14.06 21.62
N ARG A 207 -12.71 13.79 20.67
CA ARG A 207 -11.72 12.72 20.78
C ARG A 207 -10.41 13.17 21.40
N HIS A 208 -10.02 14.43 21.19
CA HIS A 208 -8.74 14.98 21.66
C HIS A 208 -8.85 15.66 23.02
N LEU A 209 -9.95 16.36 23.28
CA LEU A 209 -10.18 17.11 24.52
C LEU A 209 -10.06 16.23 25.77
N PRO A 210 -10.62 14.99 25.84
CA PRO A 210 -10.45 14.15 27.03
C PRO A 210 -8.99 13.77 27.28
N LYS A 211 -8.22 13.49 26.22
CA LYS A 211 -6.79 13.14 26.35
C LYS A 211 -5.98 14.34 26.80
N PHE A 212 -6.26 15.51 26.21
CA PHE A 212 -5.62 16.76 26.59
C PHE A 212 -5.92 17.11 28.05
N MET A 213 -7.20 17.07 28.46
CA MET A 213 -7.62 17.38 29.83
C MET A 213 -7.01 16.41 30.85
N ALA A 214 -6.91 15.12 30.53
CA ALA A 214 -6.24 14.15 31.40
C ALA A 214 -4.74 14.46 31.57
N ALA A 215 -4.04 14.83 30.48
CA ALA A 215 -2.63 15.22 30.55
C ALA A 215 -2.44 16.56 31.28
N TRP A 216 -3.32 17.52 31.04
CA TRP A 216 -3.33 18.83 31.69
C TRP A 216 -3.54 18.71 33.20
N GLN A 217 -4.57 17.97 33.62
CA GLN A 217 -4.85 17.73 35.04
C GLN A 217 -3.67 17.06 35.75
N ARG A 218 -2.98 16.13 35.08
CA ARG A 218 -1.78 15.49 35.61
C ARG A 218 -0.64 16.50 35.86
N GLN A 219 -0.40 17.41 34.92
CA GLN A 219 0.62 18.46 35.06
C GLN A 219 0.22 19.52 36.08
N TRP A 220 -1.05 19.94 36.07
CA TRP A 220 -1.59 20.89 37.03
C TRP A 220 -1.47 20.38 38.47
N ALA A 221 -1.78 19.10 38.71
CA ALA A 221 -1.62 18.47 40.01
C ALA A 221 -0.14 18.29 40.43
N ALA A 222 0.80 18.22 39.48
CA ALA A 222 2.23 18.22 39.77
C ALA A 222 2.75 19.63 40.08
N PHE A 223 2.29 20.64 39.34
CA PHE A 223 2.59 22.04 39.58
C PHE A 223 2.09 22.50 40.95
N LYS A 224 0.83 22.17 41.31
CA LYS A 224 0.22 22.55 42.60
C LYS A 224 0.87 21.90 43.82
N ARG A 225 1.74 20.89 43.61
CA ARG A 225 2.53 20.22 44.65
C ARG A 225 3.94 20.81 44.82
N ARG A 226 4.38 21.65 43.89
CA ARG A 226 5.59 22.49 44.03
C ARG A 226 5.22 23.81 44.69
#